data_AF-A0AAN7H0B8-F1
#
_entry.id   AF-A0AAN7H0B8-F1
#
_cell.length_a   1.000
_cell.length_b   1.000
_cell.length_c   1.000
_cell.angle_alpha   90.00
_cell.angle_beta   90.00
_cell.angle_gamma   90.00
#
_symmetry.space_group_name_H-M   'P 1'
#
loop_
_entity.id
_entity.type
_entity.pdbx_description
1 polymer ?
#
loop_
_entity_poly.entity_id
_entity_poly.type
_entity_poly.pdbx_seq_one_letter_code
_entity_poly.pdbx_strand_id
1 'polypeptide(L)'
;MDKNLTNLLKWSIEHSAPSDKPHGSTLRDPNVPEPTESSPPVLGAAAAGPNSALNAEVLAAIMGGPSDADLMKAAMEVLHDPSTDLENKLIAFDNFEQLIESLDNANNLANLSLWTPLLQLLGHENDEIRLYAAWCVGTAVQNNIKSQERLLAMGGIPLLVERAIKDGEGEKVRRKAIYALSSAVRNYQPALDAALEELGKQGAGDHGKGDKIDATDMEVIDEIMGWLKGKVAAAFPKS
;
A
#
# COMPACT_ATOMS: atom_id res chain seq x y z
N MET A 1 -14.84 15.61 -11.52
CA MET A 1 -15.03 14.32 -10.84
C MET A 1 -16.27 13.61 -11.36
N ASP A 2 -16.09 12.39 -11.85
CA ASP A 2 -17.20 11.51 -12.24
C ASP A 2 -18.00 11.08 -11.02
N LYS A 3 -19.33 11.13 -11.11
CA LYS A 3 -20.24 10.78 -10.01
C LYS A 3 -20.04 9.36 -9.48
N ASN A 4 -19.54 8.44 -10.32
CA ASN A 4 -19.26 7.06 -9.93
C ASN A 4 -18.07 6.98 -8.97
N LEU A 5 -16.97 7.70 -9.26
CA LEU A 5 -15.77 7.74 -8.42
C LEU A 5 -16.06 8.31 -7.03
N THR A 6 -16.82 9.40 -6.97
CA THR A 6 -17.23 10.00 -5.69
C THR A 6 -18.08 9.03 -4.88
N ASN A 7 -18.94 8.23 -5.52
CA ASN A 7 -19.75 7.23 -4.83
C ASN A 7 -18.89 6.05 -4.32
N LEU A 8 -17.86 5.62 -5.05
CA LEU A 8 -16.96 4.55 -4.60
C LEU A 8 -16.05 5.00 -3.46
N LEU A 9 -15.54 6.23 -3.51
CA LEU A 9 -14.84 6.85 -2.38
C LEU A 9 -15.74 6.91 -1.14
N LYS A 10 -16.96 7.41 -1.29
CA LYS A 10 -17.93 7.50 -0.18
C LYS A 10 -18.27 6.11 0.37
N TRP A 11 -18.50 5.14 -0.51
CA TRP A 11 -18.74 3.76 -0.12
C TRP A 11 -17.56 3.20 0.68
N SER A 12 -16.34 3.44 0.21
CA SER A 12 -15.13 3.02 0.92
C SER A 12 -15.02 3.69 2.28
N ILE A 13 -15.28 5.00 2.39
CA ILE A 13 -15.27 5.71 3.67
C ILE A 13 -16.31 5.12 4.65
N GLU A 14 -17.49 4.74 4.16
CA GLU A 14 -18.56 4.17 5.00
C GLU A 14 -18.25 2.74 5.48
N HIS A 15 -17.42 1.98 4.75
CA HIS A 15 -17.14 0.58 5.03
C HIS A 15 -15.71 0.32 5.53
N SER A 16 -14.86 1.35 5.53
CA SER A 16 -13.54 1.33 6.16
C SER A 16 -13.69 1.49 7.68
N ALA A 17 -13.21 0.51 8.44
CA ALA A 17 -13.15 0.63 9.90
C ALA A 17 -12.19 1.77 10.31
N PRO A 18 -12.45 2.49 11.42
CA PRO A 18 -11.50 3.47 11.92
C PRO A 18 -10.16 2.80 12.22
N SER A 19 -9.11 3.19 11.47
CA SER A 19 -7.74 2.78 11.73
C SER A 19 -7.18 3.56 12.93
N ASP A 20 -7.68 3.26 14.13
CA ASP A 20 -7.12 3.75 15.40
C ASP A 20 -5.81 3.04 15.74
N LYS A 21 -4.81 3.13 14.85
CA LYS A 21 -3.45 2.68 15.10
C LYS A 21 -2.50 3.87 15.03
N PRO A 22 -2.04 4.40 16.18
CA PRO A 22 -0.83 5.20 16.16
C PRO A 22 0.31 4.31 15.65
N HIS A 23 1.13 4.85 14.75
CA HIS A 23 2.26 4.14 14.17
C HIS A 23 3.25 3.67 15.27
N GLY A 24 3.12 2.41 15.70
CA GLY A 24 4.03 1.77 16.66
C GLY A 24 3.56 0.38 17.13
N SER A 25 4.38 -0.64 16.84
CA SER A 25 4.54 -1.94 17.51
C SER A 25 3.31 -2.79 17.89
N THR A 26 3.27 -4.01 17.36
CA THR A 26 2.33 -5.10 17.65
C THR A 26 2.41 -5.63 19.09
N LEU A 27 1.28 -5.66 19.81
CA LEU A 27 0.88 -6.74 20.73
C LEU A 27 -0.67 -6.75 20.82
N ARG A 28 -1.30 -7.87 20.47
CA ARG A 28 -2.77 -8.06 20.49
C ARG A 28 -3.17 -8.72 21.81
N ASP A 29 -3.99 -8.05 22.61
CA ASP A 29 -4.49 -8.53 23.90
C ASP A 29 -5.80 -9.34 23.68
N PRO A 30 -5.92 -10.61 24.12
CA PRO A 30 -6.98 -11.52 23.67
C PRO A 30 -8.27 -11.50 24.51
N ASN A 31 -8.64 -10.38 25.15
CA ASN A 31 -9.77 -10.39 26.08
C ASN A 31 -10.68 -9.16 26.02
N VAL A 32 -11.51 -9.06 24.98
CA VAL A 32 -12.69 -8.18 24.95
C VAL A 32 -13.91 -8.98 24.44
N PRO A 33 -15.04 -9.03 25.17
CA PRO A 33 -16.23 -9.77 24.74
C PRO A 33 -17.05 -9.00 23.69
N GLU A 34 -17.62 -9.72 22.73
CA GLU A 34 -18.60 -9.18 21.77
C GLU A 34 -19.90 -8.71 22.46
N PRO A 35 -20.46 -7.55 22.12
CA PRO A 35 -21.84 -7.24 22.43
C PRO A 35 -22.75 -7.71 21.28
N THR A 36 -23.51 -8.75 21.57
CA THR A 36 -24.78 -9.07 20.89
C THR A 36 -25.81 -8.00 21.23
N GLU A 37 -26.54 -7.46 20.24
CA GLU A 37 -28.00 -7.31 20.38
C GLU A 37 -28.70 -6.91 19.07
N SER A 38 -29.83 -7.57 18.91
CA SER A 38 -30.79 -7.59 17.82
C SER A 38 -31.97 -6.65 18.08
N SER A 39 -32.42 -5.90 17.06
CA SER A 39 -33.85 -5.56 16.83
C SER A 39 -34.05 -4.82 15.48
N PRO A 40 -35.17 -5.03 14.76
CA PRO A 40 -35.41 -4.48 13.42
C PRO A 40 -36.24 -3.19 13.45
N PRO A 41 -36.20 -2.32 12.42
CA PRO A 41 -37.19 -1.26 12.26
C PRO A 41 -38.27 -1.57 11.21
N VAL A 42 -39.48 -1.21 11.63
CA VAL A 42 -40.78 -1.06 10.97
C VAL A 42 -40.80 -0.49 9.54
N LEU A 43 -41.66 -1.08 8.71
CA LEU A 43 -42.07 -0.61 7.37
C LEU A 43 -43.05 0.57 7.48
N GLY A 44 -42.71 1.71 6.87
CA GLY A 44 -43.60 2.84 6.62
C GLY A 44 -43.51 3.28 5.16
N ALA A 45 -44.65 3.37 4.48
CA ALA A 45 -44.78 3.68 3.05
C ALA A 45 -45.10 5.17 2.80
N ALA A 46 -44.54 5.77 1.73
CA ALA A 46 -45.21 6.76 0.86
C ALA A 46 -44.36 7.28 -0.34
N ALA A 47 -44.88 7.03 -1.56
CA ALA A 47 -45.04 7.91 -2.76
C ALA A 47 -43.87 8.61 -3.52
N ALA A 48 -43.53 8.02 -4.69
CA ALA A 48 -43.50 8.50 -6.10
C ALA A 48 -42.74 9.78 -6.60
N GLY A 49 -41.82 9.55 -7.58
CA GLY A 49 -41.26 10.48 -8.59
C GLY A 49 -40.33 9.75 -9.62
N PRO A 50 -40.18 10.18 -10.90
CA PRO A 50 -39.96 9.27 -12.04
C PRO A 50 -38.49 8.85 -12.36
N ASN A 51 -38.25 7.54 -12.27
CA ASN A 51 -37.61 6.63 -13.24
C ASN A 51 -36.21 6.88 -13.84
N SER A 52 -35.38 7.78 -13.32
CA SER A 52 -33.93 7.79 -13.67
C SER A 52 -33.02 7.40 -12.51
N ALA A 53 -33.57 7.43 -11.30
CA ALA A 53 -32.98 6.94 -10.07
C ALA A 53 -33.68 5.64 -9.65
N LEU A 54 -33.75 4.66 -10.56
CA LEU A 54 -33.79 3.26 -10.13
C LEU A 54 -32.41 3.01 -9.55
N ASN A 55 -32.31 3.33 -8.26
CA ASN A 55 -31.13 3.84 -7.58
C ASN A 55 -29.95 2.90 -7.72
N ALA A 56 -28.77 3.43 -8.00
CA ALA A 56 -27.51 2.68 -7.89
C ALA A 56 -27.41 1.91 -6.56
N GLU A 57 -28.05 2.43 -5.52
CA GLU A 57 -28.22 1.85 -4.19
C GLU A 57 -29.16 0.63 -4.15
N VAL A 58 -30.27 0.66 -4.91
CA VAL A 58 -31.17 -0.50 -5.09
C VAL A 58 -30.51 -1.53 -6.01
N LEU A 59 -29.77 -1.09 -7.03
CA LEU A 59 -28.98 -1.97 -7.88
C LEU A 59 -27.83 -2.63 -7.09
N ALA A 60 -27.14 -1.89 -6.22
CA ALA A 60 -26.12 -2.42 -5.31
C ALA A 60 -26.72 -3.32 -4.21
N ALA A 61 -27.92 -3.02 -3.73
CA ALA A 61 -28.64 -3.91 -2.80
C ALA A 61 -29.07 -5.23 -3.47
N ILE A 62 -29.30 -5.23 -4.79
CA ILE A 62 -29.68 -6.42 -5.57
C ILE A 62 -28.44 -7.16 -6.13
N MET A 63 -27.38 -6.44 -6.48
CA MET A 63 -26.15 -6.98 -7.11
C MET A 63 -24.99 -7.20 -6.13
N GLY A 64 -25.12 -6.77 -4.86
CA GLY A 64 -24.01 -6.62 -3.94
C GLY A 64 -23.29 -5.27 -4.09
N GLY A 65 -22.54 -4.87 -3.07
CA GLY A 65 -21.64 -3.70 -3.13
C GLY A 65 -20.56 -3.87 -4.22
N PRO A 66 -19.76 -2.81 -4.48
CA PRO A 66 -18.62 -2.91 -5.40
C PRO A 66 -17.69 -4.06 -4.99
N SER A 67 -17.08 -4.72 -5.97
CA SER A 67 -16.05 -5.72 -5.68
C SER A 67 -14.76 -5.06 -5.20
N ASP A 68 -13.92 -5.81 -4.49
CA ASP A 68 -12.56 -5.35 -4.13
C ASP A 68 -11.78 -4.86 -5.35
N ALA A 69 -11.92 -5.54 -6.50
CA ALA A 69 -11.29 -5.11 -7.75
C ALA A 69 -11.80 -3.74 -8.22
N ASP A 70 -13.09 -3.46 -8.06
CA ASP A 70 -13.67 -2.15 -8.40
C ASP A 70 -13.16 -1.06 -7.47
N LEU A 71 -13.06 -1.35 -6.18
CA LEU A 71 -12.52 -0.42 -5.18
C LEU A 71 -11.04 -0.14 -5.40
N MET A 72 -10.24 -1.17 -5.72
CA MET A 72 -8.82 -1.03 -6.03
C MET A 72 -8.57 -0.14 -7.26
N LYS A 73 -9.36 -0.32 -8.32
CA LYS A 73 -9.30 0.55 -9.52
C LYS A 73 -9.70 1.97 -9.17
N ALA A 74 -10.80 2.15 -8.44
CA ALA A 74 -11.30 3.47 -8.05
C ALA A 74 -10.29 4.22 -7.19
N ALA A 75 -9.65 3.57 -6.22
CA ALA A 75 -8.59 4.17 -5.43
C ALA A 75 -7.45 4.66 -6.33
N MET A 76 -6.98 3.84 -7.28
CA MET A 76 -5.92 4.24 -8.19
C MET A 76 -6.30 5.41 -9.10
N GLU A 77 -7.54 5.48 -9.57
CA GLU A 77 -8.06 6.63 -10.31
C GLU A 77 -8.01 7.91 -9.48
N VAL A 78 -8.43 7.85 -8.21
CA VAL A 78 -8.39 8.99 -7.28
C VAL A 78 -6.96 9.46 -7.01
N LEU A 79 -6.03 8.51 -6.86
CA LEU A 79 -4.61 8.79 -6.64
C LEU A 79 -3.96 9.51 -7.82
N HIS A 80 -4.42 9.27 -9.05
CA HIS A 80 -3.91 9.93 -10.26
C HIS A 80 -4.72 11.14 -10.71
N ASP A 81 -5.92 11.40 -10.16
CA ASP A 81 -6.71 12.59 -10.47
C ASP A 81 -6.06 13.85 -9.87
N PRO A 82 -5.58 14.82 -10.69
CA PRO A 82 -4.95 16.04 -10.19
C PRO A 82 -5.93 16.99 -9.49
N SER A 83 -7.24 16.77 -9.61
CA SER A 83 -8.28 17.58 -8.96
C SER A 83 -8.63 17.10 -7.54
N THR A 84 -8.19 15.90 -7.16
CA THR A 84 -8.36 15.38 -5.79
C THR A 84 -7.34 16.04 -4.87
N ASP A 85 -7.81 16.58 -3.74
CA ASP A 85 -6.92 17.09 -2.69
C ASP A 85 -6.11 15.98 -2.00
N LEU A 86 -5.09 16.38 -1.25
CA LEU A 86 -4.19 15.44 -0.58
C LEU A 86 -4.94 14.55 0.43
N GLU A 87 -5.83 15.12 1.24
CA GLU A 87 -6.57 14.39 2.28
C GLU A 87 -7.36 13.22 1.69
N ASN A 88 -8.11 13.47 0.62
CA ASN A 88 -8.86 12.44 -0.09
C ASN A 88 -7.95 11.40 -0.78
N LYS A 89 -6.75 11.80 -1.25
CA LYS A 89 -5.76 10.84 -1.75
C LYS A 89 -5.21 9.94 -0.63
N LEU A 90 -4.96 10.47 0.56
CA LEU A 90 -4.49 9.67 1.69
C LEU A 90 -5.54 8.66 2.14
N ILE A 91 -6.81 9.07 2.19
CA ILE A 91 -7.94 8.15 2.45
C ILE A 91 -7.99 7.05 1.38
N ALA A 92 -7.83 7.40 0.09
CA ALA A 92 -7.79 6.42 -0.99
C ALA A 92 -6.62 5.44 -0.84
N PHE A 93 -5.45 5.91 -0.40
CA PHE A 93 -4.30 5.06 -0.10
C PHE A 93 -4.57 4.12 1.08
N ASP A 94 -5.11 4.62 2.20
CA ASP A 94 -5.44 3.77 3.37
C ASP A 94 -6.41 2.65 2.97
N ASN A 95 -7.45 2.99 2.21
CA ASN A 95 -8.43 2.00 1.72
C ASN A 95 -7.79 1.00 0.75
N PHE A 96 -6.94 1.47 -0.17
CA PHE A 96 -6.22 0.60 -1.09
C PHE A 96 -5.26 -0.34 -0.36
N GLU A 97 -4.56 0.15 0.66
CA GLU A 97 -3.61 -0.62 1.46
C GLU A 97 -4.32 -1.74 2.23
N GLN A 98 -5.48 -1.46 2.84
CA GLN A 98 -6.31 -2.47 3.51
C GLN A 98 -6.77 -3.57 2.55
N LEU A 99 -7.18 -3.22 1.33
CA LEU A 99 -7.62 -4.20 0.34
C LEU A 99 -6.48 -5.15 -0.07
N ILE A 100 -5.26 -4.62 -0.23
CA ILE A 100 -4.09 -5.41 -0.66
C ILE A 100 -3.37 -6.11 0.50
N GLU A 101 -3.83 -5.99 1.75
CA GLU A 101 -3.43 -6.92 2.83
C GLU A 101 -3.86 -8.37 2.50
N SER A 102 -4.92 -8.54 1.70
CA SER A 102 -5.30 -9.83 1.12
C SER A 102 -4.34 -10.24 -0.01
N LEU A 103 -3.75 -11.43 0.10
CA LEU A 103 -2.87 -11.99 -0.93
C LEU A 103 -3.57 -12.12 -2.29
N ASP A 104 -4.87 -12.42 -2.31
CA ASP A 104 -5.63 -12.54 -3.55
C ASP A 104 -5.74 -11.18 -4.25
N ASN A 105 -6.04 -10.12 -3.51
CA ASN A 105 -6.10 -8.75 -4.04
C ASN A 105 -4.71 -8.25 -4.46
N ALA A 106 -3.68 -8.46 -3.64
CA ALA A 106 -2.30 -8.12 -3.97
C ALA A 106 -1.86 -8.78 -5.28
N ASN A 107 -2.16 -10.08 -5.46
CA ASN A 107 -1.86 -10.79 -6.70
C ASN A 107 -2.68 -10.27 -7.89
N ASN A 108 -3.91 -9.83 -7.64
CA ASN A 108 -4.80 -9.29 -8.66
C ASN A 108 -4.36 -7.93 -9.20
N LEU A 109 -3.45 -7.21 -8.52
CA LEU A 109 -2.83 -5.98 -9.04
C LEU A 109 -2.26 -6.15 -10.45
N ALA A 110 -1.70 -7.33 -10.75
CA ALA A 110 -1.17 -7.65 -12.07
C ALA A 110 -2.27 -7.71 -13.14
N ASN A 111 -3.38 -8.41 -12.85
CA ASN A 111 -4.51 -8.54 -13.77
C ASN A 111 -5.24 -7.22 -13.99
N LEU A 112 -5.33 -6.41 -12.93
CA LEU A 112 -5.94 -5.08 -12.97
C LEU A 112 -5.01 -3.99 -13.54
N SER A 113 -3.78 -4.34 -13.92
CA SER A 113 -2.76 -3.40 -14.41
C SER A 113 -2.44 -2.25 -13.43
N LEU A 114 -2.55 -2.50 -12.12
CA LEU A 114 -2.38 -1.49 -11.07
C LEU A 114 -0.94 -1.33 -10.58
N TRP A 115 -0.04 -2.25 -10.94
CA TRP A 115 1.39 -2.11 -10.61
C TRP A 115 2.04 -0.86 -11.21
N THR A 116 1.80 -0.60 -12.49
CA THR A 116 2.36 0.58 -13.17
C THR A 116 1.94 1.90 -12.49
N PRO A 117 0.64 2.18 -12.31
CA PRO A 117 0.23 3.43 -11.67
C PRO A 117 0.63 3.49 -10.18
N LEU A 118 0.74 2.36 -9.47
CA LEU A 118 1.28 2.35 -8.10
C LEU A 118 2.76 2.73 -8.06
N LEU A 119 3.59 2.14 -8.92
CA LEU A 119 5.03 2.43 -8.97
C LEU A 119 5.33 3.85 -9.45
N GLN A 120 4.49 4.43 -10.32
CA GLN A 120 4.61 5.85 -10.71
C GLN A 120 4.48 6.79 -9.51
N LEU A 121 3.67 6.46 -8.51
CA LEU A 121 3.47 7.29 -7.31
C LEU A 121 4.72 7.34 -6.41
N LEU A 122 5.68 6.41 -6.57
CA LEU A 122 7.00 6.52 -5.91
C LEU A 122 7.80 7.72 -6.43
N GLY A 123 7.51 8.23 -7.63
CA GLY A 123 8.13 9.40 -8.22
C GLY A 123 7.35 10.71 -8.01
N HIS A 124 6.28 10.71 -7.22
CA HIS A 124 5.41 11.86 -7.04
C HIS A 124 6.12 13.03 -6.32
N GLU A 125 5.75 14.28 -6.61
CA GLU A 125 6.37 15.47 -6.00
C GLU A 125 6.12 15.60 -4.49
N ASN A 126 4.94 15.19 -4.04
CA ASN A 126 4.53 15.18 -2.63
C ASN A 126 5.09 13.95 -1.87
N ASP A 127 5.79 14.20 -0.76
CA ASP A 127 6.42 13.19 0.09
C ASP A 127 5.42 12.19 0.71
N GLU A 128 4.24 12.62 1.12
CA GLU A 128 3.24 11.74 1.72
C GLU A 128 2.70 10.74 0.68
N ILE A 129 2.54 11.17 -0.58
CA ILE A 129 2.16 10.26 -1.67
C ILE A 129 3.26 9.21 -1.92
N ARG A 130 4.54 9.62 -1.93
CA ARG A 130 5.66 8.67 -2.05
C ARG A 130 5.73 7.69 -0.88
N LEU A 131 5.49 8.17 0.34
CA LEU A 131 5.44 7.36 1.55
C LEU A 131 4.39 6.26 1.43
N TYR A 132 3.16 6.64 1.09
CA TYR A 132 2.05 5.70 0.98
C TYR A 132 2.21 4.73 -0.19
N ALA A 133 2.72 5.19 -1.34
CA ALA A 133 3.05 4.32 -2.44
C ALA A 133 4.07 3.23 -2.03
N ALA A 134 5.14 3.62 -1.32
CA ALA A 134 6.12 2.68 -0.79
C ALA A 134 5.50 1.72 0.24
N TRP A 135 4.58 2.21 1.08
CA TRP A 135 3.85 1.36 2.02
C TRP A 135 3.01 0.31 1.28
N CYS A 136 2.13 0.71 0.36
CA CYS A 136 1.29 -0.20 -0.41
C CYS A 136 2.12 -1.24 -1.19
N VAL A 137 3.25 -0.85 -1.78
CA VAL A 137 4.18 -1.80 -2.42
C VAL A 137 4.70 -2.81 -1.41
N GLY A 138 5.13 -2.36 -0.23
CA GLY A 138 5.63 -3.23 0.83
C GLY A 138 4.58 -4.20 1.35
N THR A 139 3.33 -3.76 1.49
CA THR A 139 2.19 -4.60 1.90
C THR A 139 1.90 -5.67 0.84
N ALA A 140 1.82 -5.28 -0.44
CA ALA A 140 1.50 -6.21 -1.53
C ALA A 140 2.51 -7.36 -1.69
N VAL A 141 3.80 -7.10 -1.42
CA VAL A 141 4.88 -8.09 -1.61
C VAL A 141 5.26 -8.86 -0.35
N GLN A 142 4.79 -8.45 0.82
CA GLN A 142 5.19 -9.08 2.08
C GLN A 142 4.76 -10.55 2.11
N ASN A 143 5.74 -11.45 2.25
CA ASN A 143 5.52 -12.90 2.24
C ASN A 143 4.71 -13.39 1.03
N ASN A 144 4.85 -12.72 -0.13
CA ASN A 144 4.08 -13.00 -1.33
C ASN A 144 4.97 -13.09 -2.57
N ILE A 145 5.47 -14.31 -2.87
CA ILE A 145 6.38 -14.56 -3.99
C ILE A 145 5.83 -14.03 -5.34
N LYS A 146 4.53 -14.21 -5.62
CA LYS A 146 3.93 -13.75 -6.89
C LYS A 146 4.01 -12.23 -7.06
N SER A 147 3.73 -11.49 -5.98
CA SER A 147 3.87 -10.03 -5.99
C SER A 147 5.34 -9.60 -5.98
N GLN A 148 6.23 -10.31 -5.30
CA GLN A 148 7.68 -10.05 -5.35
C GLN A 148 8.24 -10.23 -6.77
N GLU A 149 7.89 -11.33 -7.45
CA GLU A 149 8.21 -11.58 -8.86
C GLU A 149 7.71 -10.44 -9.74
N ARG A 150 6.46 -10.00 -9.52
CA ARG A 150 5.87 -8.92 -10.31
C ARG A 150 6.56 -7.58 -10.06
N LEU A 151 6.86 -7.24 -8.81
CA LEU A 151 7.60 -6.04 -8.45
C LEU A 151 8.97 -6.01 -9.13
N LEU A 152 9.71 -7.12 -9.08
CA LEU A 152 11.01 -7.26 -9.72
C LEU A 152 10.91 -7.08 -11.24
N ALA A 153 9.99 -7.80 -11.89
CA ALA A 153 9.79 -7.72 -13.34
C ALA A 153 9.41 -6.32 -13.83
N MET A 154 8.76 -5.51 -12.98
CA MET A 154 8.36 -4.14 -13.28
C MET A 154 9.43 -3.10 -12.94
N GLY A 155 10.63 -3.52 -12.50
CA GLY A 155 11.71 -2.60 -12.14
C GLY A 155 11.46 -1.82 -10.84
N GLY A 156 10.60 -2.34 -9.96
CA GLY A 156 10.26 -1.66 -8.71
C GLY A 156 11.38 -1.69 -7.66
N ILE A 157 12.27 -2.68 -7.70
CA ILE A 157 13.40 -2.78 -6.76
C ILE A 157 14.32 -1.56 -6.86
N PRO A 158 14.80 -1.15 -8.06
CA PRO A 158 15.57 0.10 -8.18
C PRO A 158 14.87 1.35 -7.67
N LEU A 159 13.56 1.49 -7.92
CA LEU A 159 12.78 2.65 -7.44
C LEU A 159 12.76 2.70 -5.91
N LEU A 160 12.58 1.56 -5.24
CA LEU A 160 12.60 1.48 -3.78
C LEU A 160 14.00 1.77 -3.21
N VAL A 161 15.06 1.26 -3.85
CA VAL A 161 16.44 1.58 -3.46
C VAL A 161 16.70 3.08 -3.59
N GLU A 162 16.29 3.69 -4.71
CA GLU A 162 16.40 5.14 -4.90
C GLU A 162 15.67 5.89 -3.77
N ARG A 163 14.42 5.53 -3.44
CA ARG A 163 13.69 6.16 -2.32
C ARG A 163 14.34 5.93 -0.95
N ALA A 164 15.03 4.81 -0.73
CA ALA A 164 15.66 4.53 0.55
C ALA A 164 16.89 5.41 0.82
N ILE A 165 17.59 5.86 -0.23
CA ILE A 165 18.92 6.50 -0.09
C ILE A 165 19.03 7.91 -0.69
N LYS A 166 18.11 8.33 -1.58
CA LYS A 166 18.19 9.60 -2.31
C LYS A 166 18.31 10.80 -1.38
N ASP A 167 19.34 11.62 -1.55
CA ASP A 167 19.55 12.83 -0.76
C ASP A 167 18.35 13.79 -0.87
N GLY A 168 17.99 14.41 0.25
CA GLY A 168 16.81 15.28 0.37
C GLY A 168 15.47 14.54 0.49
N GLU A 169 15.44 13.21 0.38
CA GLU A 169 14.22 12.43 0.61
C GLU A 169 13.81 12.43 2.09
N GLY A 170 12.52 12.64 2.36
CA GLY A 170 11.97 12.72 3.71
C GLY A 170 12.16 11.44 4.53
N GLU A 171 12.38 11.61 5.84
CA GLU A 171 12.68 10.51 6.77
C GLU A 171 11.64 9.37 6.69
N LYS A 172 10.35 9.72 6.70
CA LYS A 172 9.26 8.75 6.67
C LYS A 172 9.18 7.99 5.33
N VAL A 173 9.45 8.66 4.21
CA VAL A 173 9.51 8.02 2.88
C VAL A 173 10.62 6.99 2.85
N ARG A 174 11.83 7.36 3.29
CA ARG A 174 12.97 6.43 3.37
C ARG A 174 12.64 5.22 4.23
N ARG A 175 12.02 5.43 5.40
CA ARG A 175 11.62 4.32 6.30
C ARG A 175 10.62 3.36 5.64
N LYS A 176 9.62 3.86 4.91
CA LYS A 176 8.65 3.02 4.20
C LYS A 176 9.27 2.32 2.97
N ALA A 177 10.19 2.98 2.27
CA ALA A 177 10.96 2.34 1.21
C ALA A 177 11.83 1.18 1.73
N ILE A 178 12.48 1.35 2.89
CA ILE A 178 13.25 0.27 3.55
C ILE A 178 12.33 -0.88 3.98
N TYR A 179 11.15 -0.57 4.52
CA TYR A 179 10.13 -1.58 4.82
C TYR A 179 9.75 -2.38 3.57
N ALA A 180 9.46 -1.70 2.46
CA ALA A 180 9.11 -2.34 1.20
C ALA A 180 10.25 -3.19 0.63
N LEU A 181 11.49 -2.71 0.69
CA LEU A 181 12.68 -3.48 0.31
C LEU A 181 12.81 -4.74 1.16
N SER A 182 12.71 -4.63 2.48
CA SER A 182 12.74 -5.79 3.39
C SER A 182 11.65 -6.80 3.02
N SER A 183 10.42 -6.36 2.77
CA SER A 183 9.33 -7.24 2.33
C SER A 183 9.62 -7.89 0.96
N ALA A 184 10.26 -7.16 0.04
CA ALA A 184 10.52 -7.63 -1.32
C ALA A 184 11.64 -8.67 -1.40
N VAL A 185 12.68 -8.55 -0.56
CA VAL A 185 13.88 -9.40 -0.64
C VAL A 185 13.83 -10.64 0.25
N ARG A 186 13.05 -10.62 1.34
CA ARG A 186 12.98 -11.77 2.26
C ARG A 186 12.41 -13.00 1.56
N ASN A 187 13.13 -14.10 1.71
CA ASN A 187 12.84 -15.40 1.11
C ASN A 187 12.73 -15.38 -0.42
N TYR A 188 13.28 -14.34 -1.08
CA TYR A 188 13.23 -14.21 -2.54
C TYR A 188 14.55 -13.67 -3.11
N GLN A 189 15.44 -14.61 -3.46
CA GLN A 189 16.80 -14.33 -3.94
C GLN A 189 16.86 -13.36 -5.14
N PRO A 190 16.02 -13.48 -6.18
CA PRO A 190 16.13 -12.58 -7.34
C PRO A 190 15.91 -11.10 -6.99
N ALA A 191 15.03 -10.79 -6.04
CA ALA A 191 14.87 -9.41 -5.59
C ALA A 191 16.02 -8.94 -4.70
N LEU A 192 16.56 -9.83 -3.86
CA LEU A 192 17.76 -9.54 -3.07
C LEU A 192 18.93 -9.20 -3.99
N ASP A 193 19.21 -10.03 -4.99
CA ASP A 193 20.30 -9.81 -5.95
C ASP A 193 20.16 -8.47 -6.66
N ALA A 194 18.95 -8.14 -7.14
CA ALA A 194 18.65 -6.86 -7.76
C ALA A 194 18.83 -5.66 -6.80
N ALA A 195 18.45 -5.82 -5.53
CA ALA A 195 18.62 -4.77 -4.53
C ALA A 195 20.10 -4.54 -4.20
N LEU A 196 20.90 -5.60 -4.05
CA LEU A 196 22.34 -5.53 -3.80
C LEU A 196 23.08 -4.90 -4.99
N GLU A 197 22.72 -5.29 -6.22
CA GLU A 197 23.27 -4.69 -7.43
C GLU A 197 23.02 -3.18 -7.47
N GLU A 198 21.79 -2.76 -7.19
CA GLU A 198 21.43 -1.34 -7.20
C GLU A 198 22.10 -0.56 -6.06
N LEU A 199 22.15 -1.12 -4.86
CA LEU A 199 22.88 -0.52 -3.74
C LEU A 199 24.38 -0.37 -4.05
N GLY A 200 24.97 -1.34 -4.75
CA GLY A 200 26.35 -1.28 -5.23
C GLY A 200 26.60 -0.10 -6.17
N LYS A 201 25.69 0.15 -7.13
CA LYS A 201 25.76 1.31 -8.04
C LYS A 201 25.72 2.65 -7.29
N GLN A 202 25.03 2.68 -6.17
CA GLN A 202 24.80 3.88 -5.36
C GLN A 202 25.86 4.06 -4.25
N GLY A 203 26.97 3.31 -4.32
CA GLY A 203 28.11 3.47 -3.42
C GLY A 203 27.90 2.90 -2.01
N ALA A 204 27.04 1.88 -1.85
CA ALA A 204 26.84 1.20 -0.56
C ALA A 204 28.07 0.43 -0.03
N GLY A 205 29.16 0.34 -0.81
CA GLY A 205 30.38 -0.35 -0.41
C GLY A 205 30.18 -1.86 -0.25
N ASP A 206 30.79 -2.45 0.77
CA ASP A 206 30.75 -3.90 1.04
C ASP A 206 29.35 -4.40 1.45
N HIS A 207 28.42 -3.50 1.82
CA HIS A 207 27.01 -3.82 2.14
C HIS A 207 26.15 -4.20 0.92
N GLY A 208 26.78 -4.38 -0.25
CA GLY A 208 26.16 -4.87 -1.48
C GLY A 208 27.05 -5.86 -2.26
N LYS A 209 28.21 -6.22 -1.71
CA LYS A 209 29.18 -7.11 -2.34
C LYS A 209 29.40 -8.33 -1.45
N GLY A 210 28.64 -9.38 -1.74
CA GLY A 210 28.89 -10.70 -1.20
C GLY A 210 28.54 -11.74 -2.24
N ASP A 211 29.55 -12.45 -2.76
CA ASP A 211 29.31 -13.74 -3.37
C ASP A 211 28.80 -14.64 -2.23
N LYS A 212 27.46 -14.80 -2.14
CA LYS A 212 26.67 -15.63 -1.18
C LYS A 212 25.96 -14.88 -0.05
N ILE A 213 25.12 -13.88 -0.36
CA ILE A 213 24.05 -13.50 0.57
C ILE A 213 22.81 -14.32 0.20
N ASP A 214 22.27 -15.07 1.17
CA ASP A 214 21.06 -15.89 0.99
C ASP A 214 19.83 -15.12 1.49
N ALA A 215 18.79 -15.02 0.65
CA ALA A 215 17.54 -14.34 0.99
C ALA A 215 16.74 -14.99 2.14
N THR A 216 17.12 -16.18 2.55
CA THR A 216 16.54 -16.87 3.72
C THR A 216 17.30 -16.58 5.02
N ASP A 217 18.50 -15.98 4.93
CA ASP A 217 19.27 -15.53 6.07
C ASP A 217 18.72 -14.19 6.58
N MET A 218 17.85 -14.27 7.59
CA MET A 218 17.21 -13.08 8.15
C MET A 218 18.19 -12.17 8.88
N GLU A 219 19.28 -12.71 9.44
CA GLU A 219 20.29 -11.91 10.14
C GLU A 219 20.99 -10.99 9.14
N VAL A 220 21.42 -11.53 8.00
CA VAL A 220 22.08 -10.73 6.96
C VAL A 220 21.13 -9.71 6.34
N ILE A 221 19.86 -10.07 6.10
CA ILE A 221 18.87 -9.10 5.63
C ILE A 221 18.67 -7.98 6.66
N ASP A 222 18.57 -8.31 7.94
CA ASP A 222 18.41 -7.32 9.01
C ASP A 222 19.62 -6.40 9.14
N GLU A 223 20.84 -6.90 8.91
CA GLU A 223 22.05 -6.06 8.84
C GLU A 223 21.99 -5.06 7.69
N ILE A 224 21.61 -5.49 6.48
CA ILE A 224 21.45 -4.60 5.30
C ILE A 224 20.40 -3.52 5.60
N MET A 225 19.23 -3.92 6.11
CA MET A 225 18.16 -2.97 6.46
C MET A 225 18.57 -2.07 7.63
N GLY A 226 19.35 -2.57 8.57
CA GLY A 226 19.94 -1.83 9.69
C GLY A 226 20.88 -0.74 9.23
N TRP A 227 21.76 -1.04 8.27
CA TRP A 227 22.64 -0.06 7.64
C TRP A 227 21.85 1.04 6.93
N LEU A 228 20.81 0.69 6.16
CA LEU A 228 19.91 1.68 5.53
C LEU A 228 19.23 2.58 6.57
N LYS A 229 18.71 1.98 7.66
CA LYS A 229 18.12 2.74 8.78
C LYS A 229 19.14 3.65 9.47
N GLY A 230 20.41 3.22 9.57
CA GLY A 230 21.51 4.03 10.07
C GLY A 230 21.75 5.27 9.21
N LYS A 231 21.72 5.14 7.88
CA LYS A 231 21.78 6.29 6.95
C LYS A 231 20.62 7.27 7.16
N VAL A 232 19.42 6.76 7.42
CA VAL A 232 18.26 7.62 7.76
C VAL A 232 18.53 8.37 9.07
N ALA A 233 18.97 7.69 10.13
CA ALA A 233 19.24 8.32 11.42
C ALA A 233 20.36 9.37 11.34
N ALA A 234 21.39 9.15 10.52
CA ALA A 234 22.45 10.12 10.28
C ALA A 234 21.97 11.38 9.54
N ALA A 235 21.02 11.23 8.61
CA ALA A 235 20.42 12.35 7.87
C ALA A 235 19.41 13.15 8.72
N PHE A 236 18.80 12.52 9.73
CA PHE A 236 17.78 13.11 10.61
C PHE A 236 18.13 12.89 12.09
N PRO A 237 19.18 13.56 12.62
CA PRO A 237 19.57 13.41 14.02
C PRO A 237 18.46 13.93 14.94
N LYS A 238 18.13 13.15 15.98
CA LYS A 238 17.19 13.57 17.02
C LYS A 238 17.79 14.77 17.75
N SER A 239 17.00 15.85 17.82
CA SER A 239 17.34 17.10 18.52
C SER A 239 17.36 16.92 20.03
#